data_AF-A0A2P4TDI1-F1
#
_entry.id   AF-A0A2P4TDI1-F1
#
_cell.length_a   1.000
_cell.length_b   1.000
_cell.length_c   1.000
_cell.angle_alpha   90.00
_cell.angle_beta   90.00
_cell.angle_gamma   90.00
#
_symmetry.space_group_name_H-M   'P 1'
#
loop_
_entity.id
_entity.type
_entity.pdbx_description
1 polymer ?
#
loop_
_entity_poly.entity_id
_entity_poly.type
_entity_poly.pdbx_seq_one_letter_code
_entity_poly.pdbx_strand_id
1 'polypeptide(L)'
;ELKEKLKKYVDEVNARKPGFIKVVRHNKQEGLIRSRVSGWRVATAPVVALFDAHVEFNVGWAEPVLSRIKENRKRVISPSFDNIKYDNFEIEEYPLSAQGFDWELWCRYLNPPKSWWKLENTTAPIRYCATMT
;
A
#
# COMPACT_ATOMS: atom_id res chain seq x y z
N GLU A 1 -15.99 -22.30 -7.63
CA GLU A 1 -14.61 -21.79 -7.86
C GLU A 1 -14.43 -20.36 -7.32
N LEU A 2 -13.18 -19.89 -7.09
CA LEU A 2 -12.90 -18.50 -6.65
C LEU A 2 -13.39 -17.43 -7.63
N LYS A 3 -13.40 -17.73 -8.95
CA LYS A 3 -13.83 -16.80 -10.00
C LYS A 3 -15.29 -16.38 -9.85
N GLU A 4 -16.16 -17.32 -9.46
CA GLU A 4 -17.60 -17.09 -9.31
C GLU A 4 -17.88 -16.20 -8.09
N LYS A 5 -17.22 -16.48 -6.96
CA LYS A 5 -17.36 -15.68 -5.73
C LYS A 5 -16.95 -14.23 -5.96
N LEU A 6 -15.81 -14.00 -6.65
CA LEU A 6 -15.36 -12.64 -6.99
C LEU A 6 -16.35 -11.93 -7.91
N LYS A 7 -16.82 -12.61 -8.96
CA LYS A 7 -17.79 -12.03 -9.90
C LYS A 7 -19.06 -11.58 -9.16
N LYS A 8 -19.62 -12.46 -8.33
CA LYS A 8 -20.81 -12.17 -7.52
C LYS A 8 -20.59 -10.94 -6.62
N TYR A 9 -19.47 -10.89 -5.90
CA TYR A 9 -19.15 -9.74 -5.05
C TYR A 9 -19.07 -8.42 -5.85
N VAL A 10 -18.37 -8.42 -6.98
CA VAL A 10 -18.24 -7.25 -7.85
C VAL A 10 -19.60 -6.79 -8.38
N ASP A 11 -20.44 -7.73 -8.82
CA ASP A 11 -21.77 -7.45 -9.35
C ASP A 11 -22.68 -6.85 -8.25
N GLU A 12 -22.67 -7.40 -7.03
CA GLU A 12 -23.42 -6.90 -5.88
C GLU A 12 -23.02 -5.48 -5.48
N VAL A 13 -21.73 -5.19 -5.44
CA VAL A 13 -21.23 -3.85 -5.10
C VAL A 13 -21.58 -2.85 -6.19
N ASN A 14 -21.40 -3.22 -7.46
CA ASN A 14 -21.71 -2.35 -8.58
C ASN A 14 -23.22 -2.12 -8.77
N ALA A 15 -24.08 -3.05 -8.33
CA ALA A 15 -25.51 -2.84 -8.30
C ALA A 15 -25.91 -1.69 -7.34
N ARG A 16 -25.19 -1.54 -6.22
CA ARG A 16 -25.41 -0.45 -5.26
C ARG A 16 -24.73 0.85 -5.70
N LYS A 17 -23.55 0.74 -6.31
CA LYS A 17 -22.75 1.88 -6.78
C LYS A 17 -22.18 1.58 -8.17
N PRO A 18 -22.91 1.95 -9.25
CA PRO A 18 -22.51 1.65 -10.61
C PRO A 18 -21.08 2.08 -10.92
N GLY A 19 -20.28 1.14 -11.42
CA GLY A 19 -18.89 1.39 -11.83
C GLY A 19 -17.89 1.58 -10.69
N PHE A 20 -18.25 1.27 -9.44
CA PHE A 20 -17.35 1.42 -8.30
C PHE A 20 -16.15 0.48 -8.34
N ILE A 21 -16.36 -0.79 -8.69
CA ILE A 21 -15.29 -1.78 -8.86
C ILE A 21 -15.12 -2.09 -10.34
N LYS A 22 -13.90 -1.93 -10.85
CA LYS A 22 -13.50 -2.32 -12.20
C LYS A 22 -12.46 -3.43 -12.14
N VAL A 23 -12.77 -4.58 -12.76
CA VAL A 23 -11.85 -5.71 -12.87
C VAL A 23 -11.15 -5.65 -14.22
N VAL A 24 -9.82 -5.54 -14.21
CA VAL A 24 -8.98 -5.64 -15.41
C VAL A 24 -8.42 -7.06 -15.49
N ARG A 25 -8.67 -7.76 -16.59
CA ARG A 25 -8.21 -9.15 -16.81
C ARG A 25 -7.14 -9.19 -17.89
N HIS A 26 -6.09 -9.97 -17.67
CA HIS A 26 -5.14 -10.35 -18.71
C HIS A 26 -5.52 -11.69 -19.34
N ASN A 27 -5.17 -11.86 -20.61
CA ASN A 27 -5.38 -13.12 -21.33
C ASN A 27 -4.33 -14.19 -20.99
N LYS A 28 -3.27 -13.81 -20.27
CA LYS A 28 -2.18 -14.68 -19.79
C LYS A 28 -1.59 -14.13 -18.49
N GLN A 29 -0.77 -14.92 -17.80
CA GLN A 29 -0.08 -14.49 -16.59
C GLN A 29 1.01 -13.46 -16.91
N GLU A 30 0.82 -12.22 -16.47
CA GLU A 30 1.74 -11.09 -16.73
C GLU A 30 2.67 -10.77 -15.55
N GLY A 31 2.43 -11.37 -14.38
CA GLY A 31 3.16 -11.08 -13.14
C GLY A 31 2.76 -9.75 -12.47
N LEU A 32 3.31 -9.51 -11.28
CA LEU A 32 2.90 -8.42 -10.39
C LEU A 32 3.09 -7.03 -11.01
N ILE A 33 4.26 -6.77 -11.61
CA ILE A 33 4.64 -5.44 -12.12
C ILE A 33 3.70 -5.01 -13.25
N ARG A 34 3.53 -5.86 -14.28
CA ARG A 34 2.65 -5.54 -15.42
C ARG A 34 1.18 -5.46 -15.00
N SER A 35 0.78 -6.22 -13.98
CA SER A 35 -0.56 -6.14 -13.43
C SER A 35 -0.82 -4.80 -12.74
N ARG A 36 0.13 -4.32 -11.92
CA ARG A 36 0.07 -2.99 -11.31
C ARG A 36 0.02 -1.88 -12.37
N VAL A 37 0.84 -1.97 -13.42
CA VAL A 37 0.82 -1.00 -14.54
C VAL A 37 -0.52 -1.00 -15.29
N SER A 38 -1.10 -2.18 -15.53
CA SER A 38 -2.39 -2.29 -16.21
C SER A 38 -3.51 -1.65 -15.39
N GLY A 39 -3.53 -1.87 -14.07
CA GLY A 39 -4.46 -1.21 -13.16
C GLY A 39 -4.27 0.30 -13.13
N TRP A 40 -3.03 0.78 -13.03
CA TRP A 40 -2.71 2.21 -13.03
C TRP A 40 -3.19 2.90 -14.32
N ARG A 41 -2.94 2.33 -15.50
CA ARG A 41 -3.39 2.92 -16.79
C ARG A 41 -4.90 3.16 -16.88
N VAL A 42 -5.68 2.40 -16.12
CA VAL A 42 -7.14 2.48 -16.11
C VAL A 42 -7.66 3.37 -14.98
N ALA A 43 -6.84 3.66 -13.97
CA ALA A 43 -7.20 4.53 -12.87
C ALA A 43 -7.37 5.98 -13.34
N THR A 44 -8.44 6.63 -12.88
CA THR A 44 -8.81 7.98 -13.31
C THR A 44 -8.62 9.03 -12.21
N ALA A 45 -8.39 8.59 -10.96
CA ALA A 45 -8.25 9.48 -9.82
C ALA A 45 -6.89 10.21 -9.82
N PRO A 46 -6.79 11.41 -9.22
CA PRO A 46 -5.53 12.15 -9.12
C PRO A 46 -4.46 11.46 -8.26
N VAL A 47 -4.84 10.51 -7.41
CA VAL A 47 -3.94 9.72 -6.57
C VAL A 47 -4.27 8.25 -6.77
N VAL A 48 -3.24 7.43 -6.97
CA VAL A 48 -3.35 5.98 -7.08
C VAL A 48 -2.66 5.37 -5.87
N ALA A 49 -3.37 4.49 -5.16
CA ALA A 49 -2.81 3.65 -4.11
C ALA A 49 -2.75 2.21 -4.63
N LEU A 50 -1.66 1.52 -4.35
CA LEU A 50 -1.43 0.13 -4.76
C LEU A 50 -1.39 -0.72 -3.50
N PHE A 51 -2.24 -1.74 -3.46
CA PHE A 51 -2.35 -2.66 -2.33
C PHE A 51 -2.30 -4.10 -2.80
N ASP A 52 -1.87 -4.98 -1.90
CA ASP A 52 -1.95 -6.41 -2.12
C ASP A 52 -3.38 -6.91 -1.88
N ALA A 53 -3.70 -8.09 -2.39
CA ALA A 53 -5.07 -8.62 -2.36
C ALA A 53 -5.54 -9.10 -0.97
N HIS A 54 -4.65 -9.07 0.02
CA HIS A 54 -4.81 -9.64 1.36
C HIS A 54 -4.33 -8.62 2.41
N VAL A 55 -4.93 -7.44 2.38
CA VAL A 55 -4.67 -6.37 3.35
C VAL A 55 -5.98 -5.95 4.01
N GLU A 56 -5.88 -5.48 5.25
CA GLU A 56 -6.95 -4.80 5.96
C GLU A 56 -6.51 -3.39 6.32
N PHE A 57 -7.49 -2.48 6.41
CA PHE A 57 -7.22 -1.06 6.63
C PHE A 57 -7.79 -0.61 7.97
N ASN A 58 -6.94 0.06 8.76
CA ASN A 58 -7.41 0.78 9.94
C ASN A 58 -8.30 1.97 9.55
N VAL A 59 -9.19 2.35 10.47
CA VAL A 59 -10.02 3.54 10.30
C VAL A 59 -9.13 4.78 10.18
N GLY A 60 -9.41 5.64 9.21
CA GLY A 60 -8.66 6.89 9.02
C GLY A 60 -7.27 6.73 8.36
N TRP A 61 -7.00 5.61 7.70
CA TRP A 61 -5.69 5.35 7.08
C TRP A 61 -5.37 6.31 5.92
N ALA A 62 -6.38 6.82 5.20
CA ALA A 62 -6.20 7.51 3.93
C ALA A 62 -5.90 8.99 4.11
N GLU A 63 -6.53 9.64 5.09
CA GLU A 63 -6.43 11.07 5.39
C GLU A 63 -4.98 11.54 5.63
N PRO A 64 -4.16 10.90 6.49
CA PRO A 64 -2.77 11.31 6.67
C PRO A 64 -1.96 11.14 5.39
N VAL A 65 -2.18 10.06 4.62
CA VAL A 65 -1.49 9.80 3.36
C VAL A 65 -1.81 10.88 2.33
N LEU A 66 -3.10 11.13 2.10
CA LEU A 66 -3.58 12.11 1.13
C LEU A 66 -3.17 13.54 1.51
N SER A 67 -3.16 13.88 2.80
CA SER A 67 -2.68 15.17 3.29
C SER A 67 -1.21 15.42 2.92
N ARG A 68 -0.34 14.42 3.12
CA ARG A 68 1.09 14.53 2.76
C ARG A 68 1.33 14.66 1.26
N ILE A 69 0.52 13.99 0.44
CA ILE A 69 0.57 14.13 -1.02
C ILE A 69 0.03 15.50 -1.45
N LYS A 70 -1.00 16.01 -0.80
CA LYS A 70 -1.55 17.35 -1.07
C LYS A 70 -0.52 18.45 -0.81
N GLU A 71 0.24 18.35 0.29
CA GLU A 71 1.34 19.28 0.61
C GLU A 71 2.43 19.31 -0.49
N ASN A 72 2.74 18.16 -1.10
CA ASN A 72 3.68 18.10 -2.22
C ASN A 72 3.39 16.89 -3.11
N ARG A 73 2.92 17.19 -4.32
CA ARG A 73 2.49 16.23 -5.35
C ARG A 73 3.62 15.34 -5.91
N LYS A 74 4.89 15.68 -5.64
CA LYS A 74 6.06 14.87 -6.03
C LYS A 74 6.41 13.78 -5.01
N ARG A 75 5.70 13.71 -3.88
CA ARG A 75 5.93 12.70 -2.84
C ARG A 75 5.25 11.38 -3.18
N VAL A 76 5.98 10.29 -2.97
CA VAL A 76 5.43 8.94 -2.87
C VAL A 76 5.39 8.59 -1.39
N ILE A 77 4.24 8.09 -0.91
CA ILE A 77 4.02 7.77 0.49
C ILE A 77 3.81 6.26 0.61
N SER A 78 4.58 5.63 1.50
CA SER A 78 4.30 4.28 1.98
C SER A 78 3.70 4.40 3.39
N PRO A 79 2.51 3.83 3.65
CA PRO A 79 2.01 3.72 5.01
C PRO A 79 2.87 2.74 5.81
N SER A 80 2.87 2.89 7.13
CA SER A 80 3.24 1.80 8.04
C SER A 80 2.16 0.72 7.96
N PHE A 81 2.55 -0.53 8.14
CA PHE A 81 1.65 -1.67 8.14
C PHE A 81 2.08 -2.67 9.21
N ASP A 82 1.10 -3.34 9.78
CA ASP A 82 1.29 -4.39 10.77
C ASP A 82 1.17 -5.76 10.09
N ASN A 83 1.67 -6.78 10.75
CA ASN A 83 1.57 -8.16 10.28
C ASN A 83 0.23 -8.76 10.67
N ILE A 84 -0.46 -9.40 9.71
CA ILE A 84 -1.63 -10.23 9.98
C ILE A 84 -1.15 -11.68 9.87
N LYS A 85 -1.14 -12.40 10.99
CA LYS A 85 -0.69 -13.80 11.01
C LYS A 85 -1.58 -14.66 10.11
N TYR A 86 -0.94 -15.50 9.29
CA TYR A 86 -1.64 -16.28 8.26
C TYR A 86 -2.52 -17.41 8.81
N ASP A 87 -2.27 -17.86 10.05
CA ASP A 87 -2.88 -19.03 10.68
C ASP A 87 -4.06 -18.67 11.58
N ASN A 88 -3.97 -17.58 12.33
CA ASN A 88 -4.99 -17.16 13.28
C ASN A 88 -5.52 -15.72 13.08
N PHE A 89 -5.01 -15.00 12.08
CA PHE A 89 -5.39 -13.62 11.76
C PHE A 89 -5.15 -12.60 12.89
N GLU A 90 -4.35 -12.95 13.90
CA GLU A 90 -3.93 -11.98 14.91
C GLU A 90 -3.04 -10.90 14.28
N ILE A 91 -3.23 -9.67 14.76
CA ILE A 91 -2.42 -8.52 14.35
C ILE A 91 -1.19 -8.45 15.26
N GLU A 92 -0.01 -8.40 14.64
CA GLU A 92 1.27 -8.17 15.28
C GLU A 92 1.82 -6.82 14.81
N GLU A 93 1.95 -5.88 15.75
CA GLU A 93 2.43 -4.52 15.47
C GLU A 93 3.89 -4.53 15.02
N TYR A 94 4.18 -3.86 13.91
CA TYR A 94 5.55 -3.71 13.43
C TYR A 94 6.19 -2.40 13.92
N PRO A 95 7.44 -2.46 14.43
CA PRO A 95 8.16 -1.26 14.79
C PRO A 95 8.31 -0.31 13.61
N LEU A 96 8.12 0.99 13.88
CA LEU A 96 8.32 2.03 12.88
C LEU A 96 9.74 1.97 12.32
N SER A 97 9.82 1.80 11.02
CA SER A 97 11.07 1.54 10.30
C SER A 97 11.20 2.46 9.10
N ALA A 98 12.43 2.91 8.84
CA ALA A 98 12.83 3.43 7.55
C ALA A 98 13.00 2.26 6.56
N GLN A 99 12.82 2.54 5.26
CA GLN A 99 13.04 1.56 4.20
C GLN A 99 14.44 1.75 3.60
N GLY A 100 15.17 0.67 3.37
CA GLY A 100 16.47 0.68 2.71
C GLY A 100 16.76 -0.64 1.97
N PHE A 101 17.99 -0.79 1.49
CA PHE A 101 18.47 -2.02 0.88
C PHE A 101 19.96 -2.23 1.14
N ASP A 102 20.39 -3.48 1.13
CA ASP A 102 21.81 -3.85 1.23
C ASP A 102 22.47 -3.99 -0.14
N TRP A 103 23.76 -4.31 -0.16
CA TRP A 103 24.55 -4.49 -1.39
C TRP A 103 24.12 -5.66 -2.28
N GLU A 104 23.34 -6.59 -1.74
CA GLU A 104 22.72 -7.67 -2.52
C GLU A 104 21.33 -7.27 -3.05
N LEU A 105 20.91 -6.02 -2.79
CA LEU A 105 19.62 -5.42 -3.16
C LEU A 105 18.43 -6.04 -2.44
N TRP A 106 18.62 -6.64 -1.25
CA TRP A 106 17.50 -7.04 -0.41
C TRP A 106 16.89 -5.84 0.28
N CYS A 107 15.56 -5.75 0.27
CA CYS A 107 14.84 -4.76 1.06
C CYS A 107 15.09 -4.98 2.56
N ARG A 108 15.43 -3.90 3.27
CA ARG A 108 15.70 -3.93 4.71
C ARG A 108 14.84 -2.90 5.44
N TYR A 109 14.37 -3.30 6.62
CA TYR A 109 13.80 -2.38 7.61
C TYR A 109 14.94 -1.82 8.45
N LEU A 110 15.13 -0.51 8.37
CA LEU A 110 16.19 0.21 9.06
C LEU A 110 15.60 1.02 10.22
N ASN A 111 16.38 1.19 11.29
CA ASN A 111 15.99 2.10 12.36
C ASN A 111 15.84 3.53 11.81
N PRO A 112 14.73 4.24 12.11
CA PRO A 112 14.60 5.64 11.74
C PRO A 112 15.77 6.48 12.30
N PRO A 113 16.16 7.55 11.60
CA PRO A 113 17.29 8.37 12.04
C PRO A 113 17.02 8.96 13.42
N LYS A 114 18.07 9.06 14.26
CA LYS A 114 17.95 9.63 15.62
C LYS A 114 17.28 11.01 15.65
N SER A 115 17.47 11.82 14.60
CA SER A 115 16.81 13.13 14.46
C SER A 115 15.29 13.03 14.36
N TRP A 116 14.75 11.95 13.77
CA TRP A 116 13.32 11.73 13.70
C TRP A 116 12.74 11.38 15.08
N TRP A 117 13.42 10.51 15.83
CA TRP A 117 13.01 10.17 17.20
C TRP A 117 12.98 11.39 18.14
N LYS A 118 13.93 12.31 17.99
CA LYS A 118 13.98 13.57 18.76
C LYS A 118 12.82 14.53 18.48
N LEU A 119 12.04 14.33 17.41
CA LEU A 119 10.87 15.16 17.13
C LEU A 119 9.71 14.85 18.08
N GLU A 120 9.72 13.68 18.74
CA GLU A 120 8.64 13.20 19.61
C GLU A 120 7.24 13.29 18.96
N ASN A 121 7.21 13.20 17.63
CA ASN A 121 6.01 13.34 16.82
C ASN A 121 5.87 12.13 15.91
N THR A 122 5.04 11.18 16.32
CA THR A 122 4.76 9.93 15.59
C THR A 122 4.03 10.15 14.26
N THR A 123 3.43 11.33 14.05
CA THR A 123 2.76 11.70 12.78
C THR A 123 3.73 12.29 11.74
N ALA A 124 4.97 12.57 12.14
CA ALA A 124 5.99 13.10 11.24
C ALA A 124 6.44 11.99 10.27
N PRO A 125 6.53 12.26 8.96
CA PRO A 125 6.99 11.26 8.02
C PRO A 125 8.44 10.88 8.30
N ILE A 126 8.74 9.59 8.34
CA ILE A 126 10.11 9.09 8.33
C ILE A 126 10.69 9.38 6.95
N ARG A 127 11.57 10.38 6.87
CA ARG A 127 12.29 10.70 5.64
C ARG A 127 13.59 9.92 5.64
N TYR A 128 13.72 9.03 4.69
CA TYR A 128 14.95 8.29 4.48
C TYR A 128 15.26 8.30 2.99
N CYS A 129 16.42 8.82 2.62
CA CYS A 129 16.97 8.52 1.31
C CYS A 129 17.37 7.05 1.39
N ALA A 130 17.00 6.21 0.43
CA ALA A 130 17.41 4.81 0.45
C ALA A 130 18.95 4.77 0.41
N THR A 131 19.58 4.69 1.59
CA THR A 131 21.02 4.64 1.76
C THR A 131 21.43 3.20 1.83
N MET A 132 22.46 2.88 1.04
CA MET A 132 23.08 1.58 0.97
C MET A 132 23.78 1.29 2.30
N THR A 133 23.39 0.19 2.95
CA THR A 133 24.04 -0.33 4.16
C THR A 133 25.03 -1.42 3.80
#